data_AF-A0A7W5FME0-F1
#
_entry.id   AF-A0A7W5FME0-F1
#
_cell.length_a   1.000
_cell.length_b   1.000
_cell.length_c   1.000
_cell.angle_alpha   90.00
_cell.angle_beta   90.00
_cell.angle_gamma   90.00
#
_symmetry.space_group_name_H-M   'P 1'
#
loop_
_entity.id
_entity.type
_entity.pdbx_description
1 polymer ?
#
loop_
_entity_poly.entity_id
_entity_poly.type
_entity_poly.pdbx_seq_one_letter_code
_entity_poly.pdbx_strand_id
1 'polypeptide(L)'
;MLRSFSLIKFLTVLLLTCSLLPVSVTAATPTNATAPSALENQVQTWVEQLGKQQGFTAWKQSTTSITPIGPGQHGWLVTLRDKAAKPVGYLIVHAKEDGGFQLSEYGSGSHPAYDPNTLYQSMIQQGLISSYADALLHPLKLERLYMNPLLAVWKWDSPDGQTYYLDAWTGEALPIDDKQWLSAGVKLKKLTADGSSAPSAAKSISLVRMNPTFDAYEQMPWLTKKPLETNKVNQLTQLLDRQAKIRFTSELYDRTVLFVWPAIGYHQWNDQKLYVAFDQYGMRYVALADIQSQGLFFNE
;
A
#
# COMPACT_ATOMS: atom_id res chain seq x y z
N MET A 1 8.40 4.81 -89.87
CA MET A 1 8.74 6.11 -90.49
C MET A 1 8.32 7.23 -89.55
N LEU A 2 9.27 8.11 -89.19
CA LEU A 2 9.19 9.50 -88.71
C LEU A 2 8.27 9.83 -87.48
N ARG A 3 8.82 10.28 -86.33
CA ARG A 3 9.21 11.68 -85.96
C ARG A 3 7.99 12.64 -85.89
N SER A 4 7.78 13.58 -84.96
CA SER A 4 8.42 14.05 -83.72
C SER A 4 7.67 15.32 -83.22
N PHE A 5 7.80 15.69 -81.93
CA PHE A 5 7.59 17.02 -81.27
C PHE A 5 6.18 17.67 -81.31
N SER A 6 5.71 18.47 -80.34
CA SER A 6 6.38 19.38 -79.40
C SER A 6 5.55 19.67 -78.13
N LEU A 7 6.27 19.92 -77.02
CA LEU A 7 5.84 20.64 -75.81
C LEU A 7 5.60 22.13 -76.13
N ILE A 8 4.77 22.83 -75.33
CA ILE A 8 5.12 24.07 -74.60
C ILE A 8 4.07 24.35 -73.51
N LYS A 9 4.57 24.67 -72.32
CA LYS A 9 3.86 24.95 -71.07
C LYS A 9 3.50 26.44 -70.98
N PHE A 10 2.33 26.75 -70.45
CA PHE A 10 2.05 27.99 -69.72
C PHE A 10 1.14 27.62 -68.55
N LEU A 11 1.64 27.73 -67.31
CA LEU A 11 0.80 27.69 -66.12
C LEU A 11 1.08 28.95 -65.31
N THR A 12 0.08 29.81 -65.30
CA THR A 12 0.03 31.10 -64.61
C THR A 12 -0.16 30.87 -63.11
N VAL A 13 0.63 31.58 -62.32
CA VAL A 13 0.58 31.64 -60.85
C VAL A 13 -0.65 32.43 -60.40
N LEU A 14 -1.40 31.91 -59.44
CA LEU A 14 -2.41 32.65 -58.67
C LEU A 14 -2.11 32.49 -57.16
N LEU A 15 -1.48 33.51 -56.57
CA LEU A 15 -1.25 33.63 -55.13
C LEU A 15 -2.52 34.17 -54.46
N LEU A 16 -3.19 33.33 -53.67
CA LEU A 16 -4.30 33.72 -52.82
C LEU A 16 -3.76 34.03 -51.41
N THR A 17 -3.63 35.32 -51.08
CA THR A 17 -3.30 35.75 -49.71
C THR A 17 -4.55 35.73 -48.85
N CYS A 18 -4.65 34.76 -47.94
CA CYS A 18 -5.73 34.65 -46.97
C CYS A 18 -5.35 35.42 -45.69
N SER A 19 -5.99 36.56 -45.48
CA SER A 19 -5.83 37.40 -44.28
C SER A 19 -6.54 36.74 -43.09
N LEU A 20 -5.79 36.18 -42.15
CA LEU A 20 -6.34 35.62 -40.90
C LEU A 20 -6.50 36.74 -39.86
N LEU A 21 -7.74 37.00 -39.44
CA LEU A 21 -8.05 37.82 -38.27
C LEU A 21 -7.70 37.04 -36.99
N PRO A 22 -7.16 37.69 -35.94
CA PRO A 22 -6.91 37.02 -34.67
C PRO A 22 -8.24 36.76 -33.95
N VAL A 23 -8.62 35.49 -33.83
CA VAL A 23 -9.67 35.06 -32.91
C VAL A 23 -9.07 35.07 -31.50
N SER A 24 -9.55 35.96 -30.65
CA SER A 24 -9.24 35.92 -29.22
C SER A 24 -9.89 34.70 -28.59
N VAL A 25 -9.12 33.64 -28.40
CA VAL A 25 -9.53 32.49 -27.59
C VAL A 25 -9.52 32.98 -26.14
N THR A 26 -10.71 33.25 -25.59
CA THR A 26 -10.88 33.44 -24.15
C THR A 26 -10.46 32.13 -23.48
N ALA A 27 -9.29 32.12 -22.86
CA ALA A 27 -8.84 30.99 -22.07
C ALA A 27 -9.87 30.76 -20.96
N ALA A 28 -10.56 29.62 -21.00
CA ALA A 28 -11.32 29.14 -19.86
C ALA A 28 -10.34 28.97 -18.70
N THR A 29 -10.51 29.80 -17.67
CA THR A 29 -9.82 29.63 -16.39
C THR A 29 -10.14 28.23 -15.86
N PRO A 30 -9.13 27.42 -15.47
CA PRO A 30 -9.39 26.14 -14.86
C PRO A 30 -10.14 26.35 -13.54
N THR A 31 -11.36 25.86 -13.56
CA THR A 31 -12.23 25.36 -12.48
C THR A 31 -11.63 25.35 -11.08
N ASN A 32 -12.25 26.15 -10.20
CA ASN A 32 -12.26 26.11 -8.74
C ASN A 32 -11.55 24.89 -8.10
N ALA A 33 -10.37 25.12 -7.53
CA ALA A 33 -9.79 24.19 -6.56
C ALA A 33 -10.74 24.10 -5.35
N THR A 34 -11.43 22.96 -5.21
CA THR A 34 -12.27 22.68 -4.05
C THR A 34 -11.36 22.53 -2.82
N ALA A 35 -11.75 23.11 -1.69
CA ALA A 35 -10.95 23.02 -0.47
C ALA A 35 -10.74 21.54 -0.08
N PRO A 36 -9.54 21.16 0.42
CA PRO A 36 -9.29 19.78 0.83
C PRO A 36 -10.25 19.32 1.94
N SER A 37 -10.74 18.10 1.81
CA SER A 37 -11.54 17.40 2.81
C SER A 37 -10.78 17.20 4.12
N ALA A 38 -11.51 16.86 5.20
CA ALA A 38 -10.90 16.57 6.50
C ALA A 38 -9.90 15.40 6.42
N LEU A 39 -10.19 14.38 5.60
CA LEU A 39 -9.29 13.25 5.38
C LEU A 39 -8.01 13.71 4.68
N GLU A 40 -8.11 14.49 3.61
CA GLU A 40 -6.95 15.00 2.88
C GLU A 40 -6.04 15.85 3.77
N ASN A 41 -6.60 16.72 4.61
CA ASN A 41 -5.83 17.53 5.57
C ASN A 41 -5.10 16.67 6.60
N GLN A 42 -5.77 15.63 7.12
CA GLN A 42 -5.16 14.72 8.10
C GLN A 42 -4.05 13.86 7.45
N VAL A 43 -4.29 13.36 6.24
CA VAL A 43 -3.29 12.65 5.43
C VAL A 43 -2.07 13.52 5.19
N GLN A 44 -2.27 14.77 4.76
CA GLN A 44 -1.18 15.71 4.53
C GLN A 44 -0.35 15.95 5.80
N THR A 45 -1.01 16.07 6.96
CA THR A 45 -0.32 16.19 8.25
C THR A 45 0.60 15.00 8.51
N TRP A 46 0.15 13.77 8.27
CA TRP A 46 0.99 12.58 8.43
C TRP A 46 2.11 12.51 7.39
N VAL A 47 1.83 12.83 6.13
CA VAL A 47 2.83 12.85 5.04
C VAL A 47 3.96 13.82 5.35
N GLU A 48 3.66 15.01 5.84
CA GLU A 48 4.66 16.02 6.21
C GLU A 48 5.54 15.57 7.37
N GLN A 49 4.98 14.86 8.35
CA GLN A 49 5.71 14.40 9.53
C GLN A 49 6.57 13.17 9.23
N LEU A 50 6.02 12.23 8.46
CA LEU A 50 6.76 11.07 7.98
C LEU A 50 7.87 11.49 7.01
N GLY A 51 7.61 12.46 6.13
CA GLY A 51 8.60 12.97 5.19
C GLY A 51 9.85 13.59 5.84
N LYS A 52 9.83 13.88 7.15
CA LYS A 52 11.01 14.33 7.91
C LYS A 52 11.94 13.18 8.31
N GLN A 53 11.46 11.94 8.30
CA GLN A 53 12.21 10.77 8.73
C GLN A 53 13.12 10.23 7.64
N GLN A 54 14.21 9.59 8.05
CA GLN A 54 15.05 8.82 7.13
C GLN A 54 14.22 7.69 6.50
N GLY A 55 14.41 7.44 5.20
CA GLY A 55 13.62 6.46 4.43
C GLY A 55 12.34 7.03 3.81
N PHE A 56 11.90 8.22 4.21
CA PHE A 56 10.65 8.84 3.75
C PHE A 56 10.85 10.16 3.02
N THR A 57 12.09 10.55 2.70
CA THR A 57 12.40 11.86 2.10
C THR A 57 11.69 12.13 0.77
N ALA A 58 11.43 11.08 -0.02
CA ALA A 58 10.69 11.15 -1.27
C ALA A 58 9.23 11.65 -1.09
N TRP A 59 8.67 11.51 0.11
CA TRP A 59 7.29 11.92 0.41
C TRP A 59 7.10 13.44 0.32
N LYS A 60 8.13 14.23 0.61
CA LYS A 60 8.08 15.71 0.61
C LYS A 60 7.67 16.31 -0.75
N GLN A 61 7.92 15.59 -1.85
CA GLN A 61 7.63 16.04 -3.21
C GLN A 61 6.62 15.13 -3.92
N SER A 62 5.96 14.27 -3.16
CA SER A 62 5.03 13.29 -3.72
C SER A 62 3.64 13.88 -3.90
N THR A 63 2.89 13.30 -4.83
CA THR A 63 1.44 13.50 -4.94
C THR A 63 0.72 12.34 -4.27
N THR A 64 -0.44 12.62 -3.69
CA THR A 64 -1.27 11.61 -2.99
C THR A 64 -2.48 11.25 -3.82
N SER A 65 -2.85 9.96 -3.82
CA SER A 65 -4.14 9.47 -4.31
C SER A 65 -4.82 8.66 -3.22
N ILE A 66 -6.10 8.94 -2.95
CA ILE A 66 -6.86 8.29 -1.88
C ILE A 66 -7.91 7.37 -2.52
N THR A 67 -7.86 6.08 -2.23
CA THR A 67 -8.79 5.07 -2.75
C THR A 67 -9.44 4.32 -1.59
N PRO A 68 -10.78 4.13 -1.58
CA PRO A 68 -11.43 3.35 -0.53
C PRO A 68 -10.97 1.88 -0.57
N ILE A 69 -10.88 1.26 0.60
CA ILE A 69 -10.58 -0.16 0.79
C ILE A 69 -11.52 -0.80 1.81
N GLY A 70 -11.81 -2.09 1.63
CA GLY A 70 -12.68 -2.86 2.53
C GLY A 70 -14.17 -2.55 2.41
N PRO A 71 -15.01 -3.35 3.09
CA PRO A 71 -16.46 -3.16 3.08
C PRO A 71 -16.86 -1.88 3.86
N GLY A 72 -17.78 -1.09 3.30
CA GLY A 72 -18.39 0.05 4.00
C GLY A 72 -17.67 1.41 3.90
N GLN A 73 -16.62 1.55 3.08
CA GLN A 73 -15.91 2.84 2.83
C GLN A 73 -15.34 3.53 4.08
N HIS A 74 -15.07 2.80 5.17
CA HIS A 74 -14.47 3.35 6.39
C HIS A 74 -12.93 3.25 6.41
N GLY A 75 -12.33 2.69 5.36
CA GLY A 75 -10.88 2.58 5.19
C GLY A 75 -10.44 3.15 3.85
N TRP A 76 -9.23 3.72 3.82
CA TRP A 76 -8.62 4.29 2.63
C TRP A 76 -7.15 3.86 2.51
N LEU A 77 -6.78 3.45 1.30
CA LEU A 77 -5.41 3.37 0.85
C LEU A 77 -5.01 4.72 0.27
N VAL A 78 -4.01 5.35 0.86
CA VAL A 78 -3.35 6.53 0.32
C VAL A 78 -2.07 6.08 -0.36
N THR A 79 -1.93 6.28 -1.66
CA THR A 79 -0.68 6.02 -2.37
C THR A 79 0.05 7.32 -2.64
N LEU A 80 1.36 7.35 -2.35
CA LEU A 80 2.23 8.48 -2.66
C LEU A 80 3.04 8.17 -3.91
N ARG A 81 3.09 9.12 -4.85
CA ARG A 81 3.84 8.98 -6.10
C ARG A 81 4.81 10.13 -6.32
N ASP A 82 5.98 9.83 -6.88
CA ASP A 82 6.93 10.85 -7.31
C ASP A 82 6.45 11.56 -8.60
N LYS A 83 7.27 12.48 -9.10
CA LYS A 83 7.00 13.23 -10.34
C LYS A 83 6.93 12.35 -11.59
N ALA A 84 7.52 11.15 -11.56
CA ALA A 84 7.45 10.16 -12.63
C ALA A 84 6.26 9.20 -12.44
N ALA A 85 5.32 9.52 -11.54
CA ALA A 85 4.17 8.70 -11.17
C ALA A 85 4.53 7.32 -10.59
N LYS A 86 5.76 7.14 -10.10
CA LYS A 86 6.18 5.90 -9.45
C LYS A 86 5.79 5.93 -7.97
N PRO A 87 5.25 4.83 -7.41
CA PRO A 87 4.99 4.75 -5.99
C PRO A 87 6.28 4.98 -5.19
N VAL A 88 6.17 5.77 -4.11
CA VAL A 88 7.27 6.01 -3.14
C VAL A 88 6.85 5.70 -1.70
N GLY A 89 5.58 5.35 -1.51
CA GLY A 89 5.05 4.89 -0.24
C GLY A 89 3.53 4.88 -0.22
N TYR A 90 2.98 4.57 0.94
CA TYR A 90 1.54 4.54 1.17
C TYR A 90 1.21 4.82 2.63
N LEU A 91 -0.06 5.13 2.88
CA LEU A 91 -0.70 5.03 4.19
C LEU A 91 -1.97 4.19 4.09
N ILE A 92 -2.32 3.49 5.15
CA ILE A 92 -3.65 2.92 5.36
C ILE A 92 -4.30 3.63 6.53
N VAL A 93 -5.45 4.24 6.25
CA VAL A 93 -6.18 5.12 7.15
C VAL A 93 -7.59 4.60 7.33
N HIS A 94 -8.13 4.66 8.54
CA HIS A 94 -9.53 4.35 8.81
C HIS A 94 -10.24 5.45 9.57
N ALA A 95 -11.56 5.50 9.40
CA ALA A 95 -12.42 6.34 10.20
C ALA A 95 -12.51 5.78 11.62
N LYS A 96 -12.52 6.66 12.61
CA LYS A 96 -12.79 6.27 14.00
C LYS A 96 -14.29 6.30 14.27
N GLU A 97 -14.76 5.42 15.17
CA GLU A 97 -16.16 5.38 15.59
C GLU A 97 -16.63 6.69 16.25
N ASP A 98 -15.72 7.36 16.98
CA ASP A 98 -15.94 8.67 17.62
C ASP A 98 -15.70 9.87 16.67
N GLY A 99 -15.46 9.60 15.39
CA GLY A 99 -15.18 10.61 14.36
C GLY A 99 -13.68 10.93 14.19
N GLY A 100 -13.32 11.45 13.03
CA GLY A 100 -11.93 11.66 12.63
C GLY A 100 -11.28 10.39 12.08
N PHE A 101 -9.95 10.39 12.03
CA PHE A 101 -9.17 9.35 11.32
C PHE A 101 -8.07 8.78 12.19
N GLN A 102 -7.70 7.55 11.92
CA GLN A 102 -6.57 6.86 12.52
C GLN A 102 -5.67 6.30 11.43
N LEU A 103 -4.37 6.45 11.63
CA LEU A 103 -3.35 5.78 10.85
C LEU A 103 -3.17 4.35 11.39
N SER A 104 -3.42 3.35 10.56
CA SER A 104 -3.15 1.93 10.91
C SER A 104 -1.72 1.55 10.54
N GLU A 105 -1.31 1.98 9.36
CA GLU A 105 -0.12 1.48 8.72
C GLU A 105 0.42 2.49 7.71
N TYR A 106 1.73 2.49 7.50
CA TYR A 106 2.38 3.21 6.43
C TYR A 106 3.67 2.52 6.03
N GLY A 107 4.16 2.79 4.83
CA GLY A 107 5.43 2.23 4.39
C GLY A 107 6.03 2.99 3.25
N SER A 108 7.35 2.90 3.13
CA SER A 108 8.11 3.52 2.05
C SER A 108 8.52 2.46 1.03
N GLY A 109 8.61 2.85 -0.24
CA GLY A 109 9.10 1.96 -1.30
C GLY A 109 8.23 2.01 -2.55
N SER A 110 8.63 1.25 -3.55
CA SER A 110 7.99 1.20 -4.87
C SER A 110 6.84 0.21 -4.99
N HIS A 111 6.64 -0.64 -3.97
CA HIS A 111 5.65 -1.72 -3.99
C HIS A 111 4.70 -1.58 -2.78
N PRO A 112 3.77 -0.59 -2.81
CA PRO A 112 2.77 -0.46 -1.76
C PRO A 112 1.81 -1.67 -1.76
N ALA A 113 1.07 -1.86 -0.66
CA ALA A 113 -0.07 -2.75 -0.66
C ALA A 113 -1.01 -2.41 -1.81
N TYR A 114 -1.61 -3.45 -2.38
CA TYR A 114 -2.50 -3.35 -3.51
C TYR A 114 -1.88 -2.68 -4.74
N ASP A 115 -0.58 -2.87 -4.97
CA ASP A 115 0.04 -2.50 -6.24
C ASP A 115 -0.41 -3.43 -7.37
N PRO A 116 -1.08 -2.90 -8.41
CA PRO A 116 -1.53 -3.73 -9.53
C PRO A 116 -0.38 -4.40 -10.28
N ASN A 117 0.80 -3.78 -10.37
CA ASN A 117 1.91 -4.38 -11.10
C ASN A 117 2.42 -5.63 -10.38
N THR A 118 2.62 -5.56 -9.06
CA THR A 118 2.95 -6.73 -8.23
C THR A 118 1.90 -7.83 -8.39
N LEU A 119 0.61 -7.47 -8.31
CA LEU A 119 -0.49 -8.42 -8.48
C LEU A 119 -0.42 -9.13 -9.84
N TYR A 120 -0.39 -8.38 -10.95
CA TYR A 120 -0.41 -8.97 -12.29
C TYR A 120 0.84 -9.83 -12.56
N GLN A 121 2.03 -9.38 -12.13
CA GLN A 121 3.24 -10.20 -12.22
C GLN A 121 3.06 -11.52 -11.48
N SER A 122 2.56 -11.47 -10.25
CA SER A 122 2.37 -12.65 -9.41
C SER A 122 1.33 -13.61 -10.00
N MET A 123 0.21 -13.08 -10.52
CA MET A 123 -0.82 -13.89 -11.19
C MET A 123 -0.28 -14.60 -12.44
N ILE A 124 0.57 -13.93 -13.24
CA ILE A 124 1.23 -14.55 -14.40
C ILE A 124 2.19 -15.66 -13.95
N GLN A 125 3.03 -15.38 -12.95
CA GLN A 125 4.02 -16.34 -12.44
C GLN A 125 3.38 -17.59 -11.85
N GLN A 126 2.20 -17.45 -11.25
CA GLN A 126 1.42 -18.55 -10.70
C GLN A 126 0.53 -19.24 -11.75
N GLY A 127 0.52 -18.78 -13.00
CA GLY A 127 -0.28 -19.35 -14.09
C GLY A 127 -1.79 -19.09 -13.96
N LEU A 128 -2.20 -18.12 -13.14
CA LEU A 128 -3.60 -17.72 -12.97
C LEU A 128 -4.13 -16.94 -14.18
N ILE A 129 -3.25 -16.18 -14.85
CA ILE A 129 -3.50 -15.53 -16.13
C ILE A 129 -2.29 -15.75 -17.05
N SER A 130 -2.49 -15.78 -18.37
CA SER A 130 -1.39 -16.08 -19.29
C SER A 130 -0.49 -14.87 -19.60
N SER A 131 -1.04 -13.66 -19.56
CA SER A 131 -0.30 -12.43 -19.88
C SER A 131 -1.02 -11.16 -19.39
N TYR A 132 -0.30 -10.04 -19.46
CA TYR A 132 -0.89 -8.71 -19.29
C TYR A 132 -1.96 -8.39 -20.34
N ALA A 133 -1.79 -8.87 -21.57
CA ALA A 133 -2.75 -8.61 -22.64
C ALA A 133 -4.11 -9.26 -22.33
N ASP A 134 -4.10 -10.44 -21.72
CA ASP A 134 -5.34 -11.13 -21.31
C ASP A 134 -6.09 -10.34 -20.24
N ALA A 135 -5.37 -9.75 -19.27
CA ALA A 135 -5.97 -8.90 -18.24
C ALA A 135 -6.56 -7.59 -18.79
N LEU A 136 -6.06 -7.09 -19.93
CA LEU A 136 -6.62 -5.91 -20.60
C LEU A 136 -7.89 -6.23 -21.40
N LEU A 137 -7.96 -7.43 -21.99
CA LEU A 137 -9.13 -7.89 -22.75
C LEU A 137 -10.28 -8.31 -21.82
N HIS A 138 -9.94 -8.83 -20.64
CA HIS A 138 -10.89 -9.26 -19.61
C HIS A 138 -10.52 -8.59 -18.28
N PRO A 139 -11.01 -7.36 -18.03
CA PRO A 139 -10.70 -6.64 -16.80
C PRO A 139 -11.00 -7.50 -15.59
N LEU A 140 -9.98 -7.75 -14.76
CA LEU A 140 -10.12 -8.57 -13.58
C LEU A 140 -11.10 -7.90 -12.61
N LYS A 141 -12.10 -8.66 -12.15
CA LYS A 141 -12.98 -8.23 -11.06
C LYS A 141 -12.23 -8.40 -9.74
N LEU A 142 -11.52 -7.35 -9.35
CA LEU A 142 -10.68 -7.33 -8.16
C LEU A 142 -11.33 -6.50 -7.06
N GLU A 143 -11.44 -7.08 -5.87
CA GLU A 143 -11.85 -6.38 -4.66
C GLU A 143 -10.67 -6.25 -3.71
N ARG A 144 -10.49 -5.06 -3.13
CA ARG A 144 -9.47 -4.82 -2.09
C ARG A 144 -10.11 -5.05 -0.72
N LEU A 145 -9.75 -6.14 -0.06
CA LEU A 145 -10.29 -6.52 1.23
C LEU A 145 -9.24 -6.32 2.33
N TYR A 146 -9.49 -5.35 3.20
CA TYR A 146 -8.61 -5.01 4.31
C TYR A 146 -9.40 -5.06 5.62
N MET A 147 -8.91 -5.86 6.58
CA MET A 147 -9.43 -5.87 7.95
C MET A 147 -8.40 -5.33 8.94
N ASN A 148 -7.13 -5.70 8.75
CA ASN A 148 -5.99 -5.17 9.48
C ASN A 148 -4.70 -5.45 8.68
N PRO A 149 -3.51 -5.05 9.17
CA PRO A 149 -2.23 -5.30 8.51
C PRO A 149 -1.94 -6.78 8.16
N LEU A 150 -2.47 -7.75 8.92
CA LEU A 150 -2.27 -9.18 8.66
C LEU A 150 -3.32 -9.78 7.72
N LEU A 151 -4.48 -9.16 7.62
CA LEU A 151 -5.64 -9.60 6.84
C LEU A 151 -5.92 -8.56 5.74
N ALA A 152 -5.02 -8.54 4.76
CA ALA A 152 -5.08 -7.67 3.59
C ALA A 152 -4.91 -8.51 2.32
N VAL A 153 -5.95 -8.58 1.50
CA VAL A 153 -5.99 -9.47 0.32
C VAL A 153 -6.73 -8.81 -0.84
N TRP A 154 -6.34 -9.16 -2.05
CA TRP A 154 -7.21 -9.07 -3.21
C TRP A 154 -8.15 -10.27 -3.23
N LYS A 155 -9.45 -10.04 -3.44
CA LYS A 155 -10.37 -11.09 -3.86
C LYS A 155 -10.56 -11.01 -5.36
N TRP A 156 -10.42 -12.14 -6.04
CA TRP A 156 -10.59 -12.25 -7.49
C TRP A 156 -11.50 -13.43 -7.82
N ASP A 157 -12.59 -13.16 -8.53
CA ASP A 157 -13.40 -14.21 -9.13
C ASP A 157 -12.93 -14.44 -10.57
N SER A 158 -12.37 -15.61 -10.83
CA SER A 158 -11.82 -15.99 -12.13
C SER A 158 -12.93 -16.33 -13.14
N PRO A 159 -12.62 -16.29 -14.46
CA PRO A 159 -13.61 -16.59 -15.50
C PRO A 159 -14.21 -18.01 -15.43
N ASP A 160 -13.50 -18.97 -14.86
CA ASP A 160 -13.98 -20.34 -14.64
C ASP A 160 -14.80 -20.51 -13.35
N GLY A 161 -15.07 -19.42 -12.63
CA GLY A 161 -15.95 -19.39 -11.46
C GLY A 161 -15.26 -19.77 -10.15
N GLN A 162 -13.93 -19.81 -10.12
CA GLN A 162 -13.17 -19.97 -8.87
C GLN A 162 -12.96 -18.61 -8.21
N THR A 163 -12.86 -18.62 -6.88
CA THR A 163 -12.53 -17.42 -6.11
C THR A 163 -11.14 -17.59 -5.54
N TYR A 164 -10.26 -16.63 -5.81
CA TYR A 164 -8.91 -16.56 -5.28
C TYR A 164 -8.78 -15.43 -4.28
N TYR A 165 -8.01 -15.70 -3.23
CA TYR A 165 -7.54 -14.70 -2.28
C TYR A 165 -6.04 -14.54 -2.49
N LEU A 166 -5.60 -13.34 -2.86
CA LEU A 166 -4.21 -13.05 -3.17
C LEU A 166 -3.68 -12.07 -2.12
N ASP A 167 -2.52 -12.34 -1.52
CA ASP A 167 -1.92 -11.44 -0.53
C ASP A 167 -1.74 -10.02 -1.11
N ALA A 168 -2.12 -8.99 -0.35
CA ALA A 168 -2.11 -7.62 -0.86
C ALA A 168 -0.71 -7.06 -1.14
N TRP A 169 0.35 -7.67 -0.59
CA TRP A 169 1.74 -7.21 -0.73
C TRP A 169 2.48 -7.92 -1.84
N THR A 170 2.26 -9.22 -1.98
CA THR A 170 3.03 -10.11 -2.85
C THR A 170 2.22 -10.58 -4.06
N GLY A 171 0.89 -10.50 -4.00
CA GLY A 171 0.00 -11.11 -4.98
C GLY A 171 -0.01 -12.64 -4.95
N GLU A 172 0.65 -13.28 -3.98
CA GLU A 172 0.66 -14.74 -3.83
C GLU A 172 -0.75 -15.25 -3.54
N ALA A 173 -1.17 -16.31 -4.23
CA ALA A 173 -2.44 -16.97 -3.98
C ALA A 173 -2.39 -17.70 -2.63
N LEU A 174 -3.23 -17.24 -1.71
CA LEU A 174 -3.42 -17.86 -0.42
C LEU A 174 -4.33 -19.09 -0.58
N PRO A 175 -3.99 -20.23 0.03
CA PRO A 175 -4.81 -21.44 -0.04
C PRO A 175 -6.00 -21.35 0.93
N ILE A 176 -6.86 -20.35 0.75
CA ILE A 176 -8.00 -20.06 1.61
C ILE A 176 -9.29 -19.86 0.81
N ASP A 177 -10.43 -20.04 1.48
CA ASP A 177 -11.76 -19.79 0.93
C ASP A 177 -12.51 -18.65 1.67
N ASP A 178 -13.73 -18.34 1.19
CA ASP A 178 -14.61 -17.33 1.78
C ASP A 178 -14.90 -17.62 3.27
N LYS A 179 -15.01 -18.90 3.66
CA LYS A 179 -15.30 -19.29 5.04
C LYS A 179 -14.12 -18.97 5.95
N GLN A 180 -12.89 -19.28 5.52
CA GLN A 180 -11.67 -18.96 6.25
C GLN A 180 -11.45 -17.45 6.35
N TRP A 181 -11.69 -16.70 5.27
CA TRP A 181 -11.64 -15.24 5.27
C TRP A 181 -12.62 -14.62 6.28
N LEU A 182 -13.90 -15.02 6.23
CA LEU A 182 -14.92 -14.53 7.15
C LEU A 182 -14.64 -14.92 8.60
N SER A 183 -14.17 -16.15 8.84
CA SER A 183 -13.77 -16.65 10.17
C SER A 183 -12.62 -15.81 10.75
N ALA A 184 -11.62 -15.48 9.95
CA ALA A 184 -10.52 -14.60 10.36
C ALA A 184 -11.03 -13.22 10.81
N GLY A 185 -11.97 -12.63 10.07
CA GLY A 185 -12.60 -11.36 10.45
C GLY A 185 -13.41 -11.42 11.75
N VAL A 186 -14.13 -12.51 12.00
CA VAL A 186 -14.85 -12.71 13.28
C VAL A 186 -13.87 -12.84 14.45
N LYS A 187 -12.77 -13.59 14.28
CA LYS A 187 -11.72 -13.72 15.30
C LYS A 187 -11.05 -12.39 15.59
N LEU A 188 -10.75 -11.60 14.56
CA LEU A 188 -10.20 -10.25 14.72
C LEU A 188 -11.12 -9.38 15.57
N LYS A 189 -12.42 -9.31 15.22
CA LYS A 189 -13.39 -8.49 15.98
C LYS A 189 -13.46 -8.89 17.46
N LYS A 190 -13.37 -10.19 17.74
CA LYS A 190 -13.32 -10.68 19.13
C LYS A 190 -12.06 -10.22 19.86
N LEU A 191 -10.90 -10.27 19.20
CA LEU A 191 -9.62 -9.80 19.77
C LEU A 191 -9.59 -8.28 20.00
N THR A 192 -10.23 -7.50 19.13
CA THR A 192 -10.27 -6.03 19.26
C THR A 192 -11.32 -5.53 20.24
N ALA A 193 -12.41 -6.27 20.46
CA ALA A 193 -13.42 -5.92 21.47
C ALA A 193 -12.84 -5.93 22.91
N ASP A 194 -11.80 -6.74 23.14
CA ASP A 194 -11.11 -6.84 24.43
C ASP A 194 -9.96 -5.82 24.58
N GLY A 195 -9.65 -5.04 23.53
CA GLY A 195 -8.50 -4.13 23.49
C GLY A 195 -8.82 -2.84 22.74
N SER A 196 -9.28 -1.82 23.47
CA SER A 196 -9.57 -0.50 22.93
C SER A 196 -8.27 0.16 22.43
N SER A 197 -8.06 0.21 21.11
CA SER A 197 -7.01 1.05 20.53
C SER A 197 -7.45 2.50 20.66
N ALA A 198 -6.80 3.25 21.56
CA ALA A 198 -7.17 4.64 21.81
C ALA A 198 -7.08 5.46 20.50
N PRO A 199 -8.00 6.40 20.25
CA PRO A 199 -7.90 7.35 19.15
C PRO A 199 -6.53 8.04 19.09
N SER A 200 -5.88 8.06 17.91
CA SER A 200 -4.66 8.87 17.73
C SER A 200 -5.01 10.19 17.07
N ALA A 201 -4.75 11.30 17.76
CA ALA A 201 -4.61 12.61 17.14
C ALA A 201 -3.14 12.96 16.90
N ALA A 202 -2.24 11.96 16.89
CA ALA A 202 -0.80 12.19 16.90
C ALA A 202 -0.35 12.97 15.68
N LYS A 203 0.52 13.95 15.95
CA LYS A 203 0.97 14.92 14.95
C LYS A 203 2.48 14.92 14.75
N SER A 204 3.24 14.15 15.52
CA SER A 204 4.68 14.08 15.35
C SER A 204 5.25 12.78 15.89
N ILE A 205 6.40 12.41 15.37
CA ILE A 205 7.19 11.26 15.83
C ILE A 205 8.15 11.75 16.90
N SER A 206 8.15 11.08 18.06
CA SER A 206 8.94 11.43 19.24
C SER A 206 10.20 10.59 19.36
N LEU A 207 10.15 9.30 18.98
CA LEU A 207 11.30 8.40 19.00
C LEU A 207 11.37 7.58 17.71
N VAL A 208 12.58 7.30 17.26
CA VAL A 208 12.86 6.54 16.04
C VAL A 208 14.01 5.58 16.30
N ARG A 209 13.84 4.34 15.85
CA ARG A 209 14.93 3.39 15.73
C ARG A 209 14.84 2.67 14.39
N MET A 210 15.98 2.50 13.75
CA MET A 210 16.13 1.65 12.57
C MET A 210 17.42 0.86 12.70
N ASN A 211 17.32 -0.45 12.58
CA ASN A 211 18.43 -1.40 12.57
C ASN A 211 18.65 -1.91 11.14
N PRO A 212 19.81 -2.53 10.86
CA PRO A 212 20.01 -3.25 9.60
C PRO A 212 18.94 -4.32 9.37
N THR A 213 18.61 -4.53 8.09
CA THR A 213 17.74 -5.64 7.68
C THR A 213 18.43 -6.98 7.90
N PHE A 214 17.64 -8.04 8.03
CA PHE A 214 18.12 -9.40 8.16
C PHE A 214 17.10 -10.38 7.59
N ASP A 215 17.57 -11.55 7.16
CA ASP A 215 16.71 -12.61 6.69
C ASP A 215 15.99 -13.28 7.88
N ALA A 216 14.66 -13.18 7.87
CA ALA A 216 13.83 -13.77 8.91
C ALA A 216 13.98 -15.30 8.98
N TYR A 217 14.38 -15.96 7.89
CA TYR A 217 14.51 -17.41 7.78
C TYR A 217 15.93 -17.92 8.04
N GLU A 218 16.94 -17.04 8.17
CA GLU A 218 18.31 -17.41 8.55
C GLU A 218 18.33 -18.22 9.86
N GLN A 219 17.46 -17.84 10.80
CA GLN A 219 17.18 -18.59 12.01
C GLN A 219 15.67 -18.70 12.19
N MET A 220 15.22 -19.87 12.62
CA MET A 220 13.80 -20.17 12.80
C MET A 220 13.45 -20.38 14.28
N PRO A 221 13.60 -19.36 15.15
CA PRO A 221 13.38 -19.52 16.59
C PRO A 221 11.93 -19.88 16.94
N TRP A 222 10.96 -19.63 16.05
CA TRP A 222 9.58 -20.06 16.24
C TRP A 222 9.41 -21.59 16.24
N LEU A 223 10.37 -22.33 15.69
CA LEU A 223 10.38 -23.80 15.72
C LEU A 223 11.12 -24.37 16.94
N THR A 224 11.99 -23.59 17.58
CA THR A 224 12.97 -24.11 18.55
C THR A 224 12.93 -23.42 19.91
N LYS A 225 12.29 -22.25 20.01
CA LYS A 225 12.27 -21.40 21.22
C LYS A 225 10.86 -21.05 21.63
N LYS A 226 10.74 -20.54 22.85
CA LYS A 226 9.49 -19.92 23.33
C LYS A 226 9.36 -18.49 22.79
N PRO A 227 8.13 -18.02 22.53
CA PRO A 227 7.90 -16.63 22.19
C PRO A 227 8.28 -15.72 23.36
N LEU A 228 8.49 -14.44 23.06
CA LEU A 228 8.62 -13.40 24.05
C LEU A 228 7.34 -13.31 24.88
N GLU A 229 7.49 -13.38 26.20
CA GLU A 229 6.42 -13.12 27.16
C GLU A 229 5.86 -11.70 26.97
N THR A 230 4.58 -11.49 27.31
CA THR A 230 3.88 -10.20 27.10
C THR A 230 4.61 -9.00 27.71
N ASN A 231 5.22 -9.17 28.89
CA ASN A 231 6.01 -8.11 29.53
C ASN A 231 7.26 -7.71 28.71
N LYS A 232 7.85 -8.65 27.96
CA LYS A 232 8.98 -8.39 27.06
C LYS A 232 8.51 -7.77 25.73
N VAL A 233 7.30 -8.09 25.27
CA VAL A 233 6.68 -7.39 24.12
C VAL A 233 6.48 -5.90 24.45
N ASN A 234 6.10 -5.57 25.68
CA ASN A 234 6.04 -4.17 26.14
C ASN A 234 7.42 -3.49 26.18
N GLN A 235 8.51 -4.26 26.15
CA GLN A 235 9.90 -3.79 26.10
C GLN A 235 10.51 -3.94 24.69
N LEU A 236 9.69 -4.13 23.65
CA LEU A 236 10.16 -4.34 22.28
C LEU A 236 11.10 -3.23 21.79
N THR A 237 10.84 -1.97 22.15
CA THR A 237 11.71 -0.84 21.83
C THR A 237 13.12 -1.02 22.40
N GLN A 238 13.24 -1.46 23.66
CA GLN A 238 14.54 -1.71 24.31
C GLN A 238 15.32 -2.84 23.64
N LEU A 239 14.62 -3.88 23.17
CA LEU A 239 15.23 -4.97 22.41
C LEU A 239 15.77 -4.47 21.07
N LEU A 240 14.97 -3.66 20.35
CA LEU A 240 15.37 -3.06 19.08
C LEU A 240 16.49 -2.03 19.25
N ASP A 241 16.51 -1.25 20.34
CA ASP A 241 17.60 -0.32 20.64
C ASP A 241 18.93 -1.05 20.85
N ARG A 242 18.88 -2.27 21.39
CA ARG A 242 20.03 -3.19 21.55
C ARG A 242 20.33 -4.02 20.29
N GLN A 243 19.69 -3.72 19.17
CA GLN A 243 19.86 -4.42 17.88
C GLN A 243 19.54 -5.92 17.95
N ALA A 244 18.65 -6.34 18.85
CA ALA A 244 18.17 -7.71 18.85
C ALA A 244 17.45 -8.02 17.52
N LYS A 245 17.72 -9.19 16.93
CA LYS A 245 17.01 -9.64 15.72
C LYS A 245 15.67 -10.27 16.11
N ILE A 246 14.63 -9.44 16.10
CA ILE A 246 13.28 -9.84 16.52
C ILE A 246 12.45 -10.25 15.31
N ARG A 247 11.76 -11.39 15.41
CA ARG A 247 10.85 -11.90 14.38
C ARG A 247 9.43 -11.91 14.90
N PHE A 248 8.51 -11.32 14.17
CA PHE A 248 7.08 -11.48 14.41
C PHE A 248 6.57 -12.65 13.57
N THR A 249 5.81 -13.55 14.17
CA THR A 249 5.16 -14.65 13.45
C THR A 249 3.66 -14.68 13.71
N SER A 250 2.86 -14.95 12.68
CA SER A 250 1.42 -15.09 12.81
C SER A 250 0.91 -16.27 11.99
N GLU A 251 0.18 -17.18 12.64
CA GLU A 251 -0.53 -18.27 11.98
C GLU A 251 -1.97 -17.82 11.70
N LEU A 252 -2.28 -17.57 10.43
CA LEU A 252 -3.58 -17.06 9.99
C LEU A 252 -4.44 -18.18 9.37
N TYR A 253 -5.74 -17.88 9.20
CA TYR A 253 -6.69 -18.73 8.47
C TYR A 253 -6.73 -20.19 8.93
N ASP A 254 -6.84 -20.41 10.24
CA ASP A 254 -6.81 -21.76 10.84
C ASP A 254 -5.47 -22.50 10.64
N ARG A 255 -4.37 -21.74 10.70
CA ARG A 255 -2.98 -22.20 10.54
C ARG A 255 -2.61 -22.64 9.13
N THR A 256 -3.40 -22.25 8.15
CA THR A 256 -3.15 -22.54 6.74
C THR A 256 -2.03 -21.66 6.17
N VAL A 257 -1.78 -20.48 6.77
CA VAL A 257 -0.72 -19.57 6.32
C VAL A 257 0.10 -19.09 7.52
N LEU A 258 1.43 -19.11 7.38
CA LEU A 258 2.37 -18.56 8.35
C LEU A 258 3.02 -17.30 7.76
N PHE A 259 2.86 -16.18 8.45
CA PHE A 259 3.59 -14.95 8.18
C PHE A 259 4.78 -14.86 9.13
N VAL A 260 5.97 -14.52 8.60
CA VAL A 260 7.18 -14.27 9.38
C VAL A 260 7.77 -12.93 8.94
N TRP A 261 7.79 -11.95 9.84
CA TRP A 261 8.26 -10.59 9.56
C TRP A 261 9.45 -10.22 10.45
N PRO A 262 10.59 -9.81 9.88
CA PRO A 262 11.72 -9.30 10.64
C PRO A 262 11.41 -7.88 11.15
N ALA A 263 11.31 -7.71 12.47
CA ALA A 263 11.16 -6.40 13.10
C ALA A 263 12.52 -5.71 13.15
N ILE A 264 12.66 -4.62 12.40
CA ILE A 264 13.92 -3.91 12.15
C ILE A 264 13.97 -2.54 12.80
N GLY A 265 12.89 -2.09 13.46
CA GLY A 265 12.88 -0.76 14.05
C GLY A 265 11.51 -0.35 14.55
N TYR A 266 11.37 0.93 14.87
CA TYR A 266 10.09 1.51 15.25
C TYR A 266 10.04 3.02 15.05
N HIS A 267 8.82 3.54 14.93
CA HIS A 267 8.48 4.92 15.20
C HIS A 267 7.54 4.96 16.40
N GLN A 268 7.88 5.77 17.41
CA GLN A 268 6.95 6.12 18.47
C GLN A 268 6.42 7.52 18.20
N TRP A 269 5.11 7.66 18.18
CA TRP A 269 4.43 8.94 18.01
C TRP A 269 4.28 9.66 19.36
N ASN A 270 3.97 10.95 19.31
CA ASN A 270 3.86 11.80 20.50
C ASN A 270 2.68 11.43 21.43
N ASP A 271 1.73 10.65 20.95
CA ASP A 271 0.65 10.03 21.75
C ASP A 271 1.04 8.66 22.32
N GLN A 272 2.33 8.32 22.28
CA GLN A 272 2.90 7.04 22.70
C GLN A 272 2.51 5.83 21.83
N LYS A 273 1.81 6.02 20.70
CA LYS A 273 1.58 4.91 19.78
C LYS A 273 2.87 4.46 19.15
N LEU A 274 3.10 3.15 19.23
CA LEU A 274 4.26 2.49 18.69
C LEU A 274 3.91 1.82 17.36
N TYR A 275 4.66 2.16 16.32
CA TYR A 275 4.63 1.49 15.03
C TYR A 275 5.93 0.73 14.86
N VAL A 276 5.85 -0.58 14.70
CA VAL A 276 7.01 -1.45 14.48
C VAL A 276 7.33 -1.45 13.00
N ALA A 277 8.60 -1.21 12.67
CA ALA A 277 9.11 -1.31 11.32
C ALA A 277 9.46 -2.77 11.01
N PHE A 278 8.93 -3.28 9.91
CA PHE A 278 9.19 -4.60 9.36
C PHE A 278 9.84 -4.47 7.98
N ASP A 279 10.80 -5.34 7.68
CA ASP A 279 11.31 -5.50 6.32
C ASP A 279 10.51 -6.57 5.60
N GLN A 280 9.57 -6.15 4.75
CA GLN A 280 8.67 -7.04 4.01
C GLN A 280 8.45 -6.47 2.61
N TYR A 281 9.40 -6.71 1.69
CA TYR A 281 9.42 -6.14 0.33
C TYR A 281 9.44 -4.60 0.31
N GLY A 282 10.12 -4.02 1.30
CA GLY A 282 10.10 -2.60 1.61
C GLY A 282 9.92 -2.38 3.11
N MET A 283 10.11 -1.13 3.56
CA MET A 283 9.91 -0.79 4.97
C MET A 283 8.43 -0.54 5.24
N ARG A 284 7.89 -1.35 6.14
CA ARG A 284 6.48 -1.34 6.52
C ARG A 284 6.35 -1.05 8.01
N TYR A 285 5.57 -0.05 8.38
CA TYR A 285 5.33 0.35 9.76
C TYR A 285 3.91 0.03 10.15
N VAL A 286 3.76 -0.88 11.10
CA VAL A 286 2.46 -1.36 11.58
C VAL A 286 2.29 -0.98 13.04
N ALA A 287 1.13 -0.44 13.43
CA ALA A 287 0.85 -0.18 14.83
C ALA A 287 0.94 -1.48 15.65
N LEU A 288 1.75 -1.50 16.71
CA LEU A 288 1.95 -2.70 17.54
C LEU A 288 0.62 -3.22 18.09
N ALA A 289 -0.27 -2.31 18.49
CA ALA A 289 -1.59 -2.62 19.01
C ALA A 289 -2.45 -3.46 18.04
N ASP A 290 -2.25 -3.30 16.73
CA ASP A 290 -3.06 -3.96 15.70
C ASP A 290 -2.59 -5.39 15.41
N ILE A 291 -1.39 -5.78 15.83
CA ILE A 291 -0.79 -7.09 15.51
C ILE A 291 -0.38 -7.91 16.74
N GLN A 292 -0.15 -7.29 17.89
CA GLN A 292 0.37 -7.99 19.08
C GLN A 292 -0.56 -9.10 19.60
N SER A 293 -1.87 -8.99 19.36
CA SER A 293 -2.87 -10.00 19.75
C SER A 293 -3.03 -11.12 18.71
N GLN A 294 -2.40 -11.00 17.55
CA GLN A 294 -2.57 -11.89 16.39
C GLN A 294 -1.32 -12.67 16.04
N GLY A 295 -0.24 -12.48 16.79
CA GLY A 295 0.99 -13.20 16.56
C GLY A 295 1.90 -13.16 17.77
N LEU A 296 3.11 -13.67 17.56
CA LEU A 296 4.10 -13.88 18.59
C LEU A 296 5.42 -13.25 18.14
N PHE A 297 6.14 -12.67 19.08
CA PHE A 297 7.49 -12.17 18.84
C PHE A 297 8.51 -13.18 19.34
N PHE A 298 9.57 -13.39 18.57
CA PHE A 298 10.69 -14.25 18.92
C PHE A 298 11.99 -13.46 18.83
N ASN A 299 12.90 -13.73 19.75
CA ASN A 299 14.29 -13.28 19.65
C ASN A 299 15.19 -14.45 19.23
N GLU A 300 16.40 -14.11 18.74
CA GLU A 300 17.46 -15.08 18.43
C GLU A 300 17.88 -15.97 19.59
#